data_AF-A0A0F9EKN4-F1
#
_entry.id   AF-A0A0F9EKN4-F1
#
_cell.length_a   1.000
_cell.length_b   1.000
_cell.length_c   1.000
_cell.angle_alpha   90.00
_cell.angle_beta   90.00
_cell.angle_gamma   90.00
#
_symmetry.space_group_name_H-M   'P 1'
#
loop_
_entity.id
_entity.type
_entity.pdbx_description
1 polymer ?
#
loop_
_entity_poly.entity_id
_entity_poly.type
_entity_poly.pdbx_seq_one_letter_code
_entity_poly.pdbx_strand_id
1 'polypeptide(L)'
;LKDPKVLSETLLWMPHGGSHYTPFNGRVIGVIGVEEVTGNFFYGIQPSVQNNPILERGFNTFCEIDSHKPFEVKLISGLIPIGKGFKGVKDIVKKDSTTVIIIGRGGEEIEVPCNVDFLKGTVE
;
A
#
# COMPACT_ATOMS: atom_id res chain seq x y z
N LEU A 1 -4.58 -2.72 -2.44
CA LEU A 1 -5.58 -1.65 -2.26
C LEU A 1 -5.67 -1.30 -0.79
N LYS A 2 -5.74 -0.02 -0.46
CA LYS A 2 -5.69 0.51 0.91
C LYS A 2 -6.54 1.78 1.00
N ASP A 3 -6.88 2.19 2.23
CA ASP A 3 -7.35 3.55 2.49
C ASP A 3 -6.13 4.48 2.65
N PRO A 4 -5.89 5.44 1.73
CA PRO A 4 -4.77 6.36 1.83
C PRO A 4 -4.85 7.32 3.02
N LYS A 5 -5.99 7.40 3.74
CA LYS A 5 -6.09 8.15 5.00
C LYS A 5 -5.46 7.41 6.17
N VAL A 6 -5.37 6.08 6.09
CA VAL A 6 -4.76 5.21 7.11
C VAL A 6 -3.34 4.82 6.73
N LEU A 7 -3.10 4.53 5.44
CA LEU A 7 -1.81 4.11 4.88
C LEU A 7 -1.42 5.03 3.72
N SER A 8 -0.81 6.17 4.04
CA SER A 8 -0.57 7.30 3.12
C SER A 8 0.47 6.99 2.04
N GLU A 9 1.36 6.03 2.27
CA GLU A 9 2.56 5.83 1.46
C GLU A 9 2.74 4.34 1.12
N THR A 10 3.32 4.07 -0.05
CA THR A 10 3.77 2.73 -0.44
C THR A 10 5.29 2.77 -0.55
N LEU A 11 5.96 2.06 0.34
CA LEU A 11 7.40 1.89 0.35
C LEU A 11 7.77 0.70 -0.53
N LEU A 12 8.72 0.93 -1.45
CA LEU A 12 9.37 -0.11 -2.22
C LEU A 12 10.82 -0.22 -1.78
N TRP A 13 11.26 -1.41 -1.41
CA TRP A 13 12.67 -1.65 -1.09
C TRP A 13 13.20 -2.86 -1.84
N MET A 14 14.45 -2.75 -2.29
CA MET A 14 15.15 -3.79 -3.05
C MET A 14 16.56 -3.91 -2.48
N PRO A 15 16.85 -4.96 -1.69
CA PRO A 15 18.10 -5.05 -0.94
C PRO A 15 19.30 -5.39 -1.84
N HIS A 16 19.08 -6.03 -3.00
CA HIS A 16 20.12 -6.42 -3.96
C HIS A 16 21.34 -7.10 -3.31
N GLY A 17 21.14 -7.89 -2.25
CA GLY A 17 22.22 -8.56 -1.52
C GLY A 17 23.02 -7.69 -0.53
N GLY A 18 22.66 -6.42 -0.33
CA GLY A 18 23.40 -5.48 0.53
C GLY A 18 23.25 -5.71 2.05
N SER A 19 22.26 -6.50 2.47
CA SER A 19 22.06 -6.82 3.90
C SER A 19 22.92 -8.01 4.32
N HIS A 20 24.16 -7.75 4.75
CA HIS A 20 25.14 -8.79 5.10
C HIS A 20 24.98 -9.40 6.51
N TYR A 21 24.17 -8.78 7.37
CA TYR A 21 23.90 -9.27 8.72
C TYR A 21 22.82 -10.37 8.73
N THR A 22 22.80 -11.18 9.79
CA THR A 22 21.76 -12.20 10.04
C THR A 22 20.39 -11.54 10.20
N PRO A 23 19.29 -12.08 9.63
CA PRO A 23 19.18 -13.37 8.93
C PRO A 23 19.43 -13.30 7.42
N PHE A 24 19.66 -12.11 6.87
CA PHE A 24 19.72 -11.89 5.43
C PHE A 24 20.99 -12.46 4.81
N ASN A 25 22.15 -12.26 5.44
CA ASN A 25 23.45 -12.82 5.03
C ASN A 25 23.77 -12.61 3.53
N GLY A 26 23.35 -11.48 2.95
CA GLY A 26 23.52 -11.15 1.53
C GLY A 26 22.68 -11.98 0.56
N ARG A 27 21.79 -12.85 1.06
CA ARG A 27 21.04 -13.83 0.24
C ARG A 27 19.75 -13.26 -0.37
N VAL A 28 19.32 -12.08 0.07
CA VAL A 28 18.11 -11.46 -0.47
C VAL A 28 18.45 -10.74 -1.77
N ILE A 29 18.37 -11.50 -2.87
CA ILE A 29 18.60 -11.03 -4.24
C ILE A 29 17.35 -11.29 -5.09
N GLY A 30 17.03 -10.40 -6.02
CA GLY A 30 15.85 -10.55 -6.89
C GLY A 30 14.50 -10.42 -6.17
N VAL A 31 14.48 -9.74 -5.01
CA VAL A 31 13.25 -9.49 -4.22
C VAL A 31 12.93 -8.01 -4.25
N ILE A 32 11.64 -7.71 -4.43
CA ILE A 32 11.05 -6.40 -4.15
C ILE A 32 10.15 -6.52 -2.92
N GLY A 33 10.44 -5.74 -1.90
CA GLY A 33 9.54 -5.50 -0.79
C GLY A 33 8.53 -4.43 -1.17
N VAL A 34 7.26 -4.68 -0.85
CA VAL A 34 6.17 -3.72 -1.00
C VAL A 34 5.52 -3.59 0.38
N GLU A 35 5.65 -2.41 0.97
CA GLU A 35 5.17 -2.12 2.32
C GLU A 35 4.26 -0.90 2.28
N GLU A 36 3.18 -0.93 3.05
CA GLU A 36 2.26 0.20 3.17
C GLU A 36 2.47 0.87 4.52
N VAL A 37 2.68 2.18 4.52
CA VAL A 37 3.08 2.92 5.73
C VAL A 37 2.35 4.25 5.83
N THR A 38 2.30 4.77 7.05
CA THR A 38 2.00 6.17 7.37
C THR A 38 3.07 6.61 8.35
N GLY A 39 4.03 7.40 7.89
CA GLY A 39 5.22 7.70 8.67
C GLY A 39 6.07 8.78 8.02
N ASN A 40 6.79 9.59 8.79
CA ASN A 40 7.97 10.26 8.24
C ASN A 40 9.07 9.21 8.12
N PHE A 41 8.94 8.35 7.10
CA PHE A 41 9.69 7.11 6.96
C PHE A 41 11.19 7.36 7.11
N PHE A 42 11.90 6.40 7.73
CA PHE A 42 13.32 6.47 8.08
C PHE A 42 13.69 7.37 9.28
N TYR A 43 12.93 8.43 9.57
CA TYR A 43 13.28 9.37 10.64
C TYR A 43 12.76 8.97 12.02
N GLY A 44 11.80 8.05 12.09
CA GLY A 44 11.29 7.49 13.34
C GLY A 44 10.08 8.25 13.91
N ILE A 45 9.69 7.88 15.14
CA ILE A 45 8.40 8.29 15.72
C ILE A 45 8.34 9.79 16.00
N GLN A 46 9.34 10.37 16.66
CA GLN A 46 9.32 11.79 17.03
C GLN A 46 9.25 12.71 15.79
N PRO A 47 10.08 12.53 14.75
CA PRO A 47 9.96 13.31 13.51
C PRO A 47 8.69 13.04 12.70
N SER A 48 7.99 11.94 12.99
CA SER A 48 6.71 11.59 12.35
C SER A 48 5.55 12.38 12.94
N VAL A 49 5.55 12.66 14.25
CA VAL A 49 4.46 13.38 14.94
C VAL A 49 4.68 14.90 15.02
N GLN A 50 5.89 15.36 14.74
CA GLN A 50 6.22 16.79 14.66
C GLN A 50 6.01 17.33 13.24
N ASN A 51 6.04 18.65 13.09
CA ASN A 51 6.04 19.30 11.77
C ASN A 51 7.15 18.71 10.91
N ASN A 52 6.77 18.31 9.70
CA ASN A 52 7.67 17.73 8.72
C ASN A 52 7.15 18.04 7.31
N PRO A 53 8.01 17.97 6.27
CA PRO A 53 7.63 18.38 4.91
C PRO A 53 6.50 17.55 4.28
N ILE A 54 6.26 16.32 4.74
CA ILE A 54 5.18 15.46 4.22
C ILE A 54 3.84 15.91 4.82
N LEU A 55 3.83 16.16 6.14
CA LEU A 55 2.68 16.68 6.86
C LEU A 55 2.27 18.08 6.38
N GLU A 56 3.24 18.96 6.12
CA GLU A 56 3.00 20.31 5.56
C GLU A 56 2.33 20.28 4.18
N ARG A 57 2.50 19.18 3.43
CA ARG A 57 1.85 18.96 2.14
C ARG A 57 0.44 18.35 2.26
N GLY A 58 -0.03 18.11 3.49
CA GLY A 58 -1.35 17.57 3.79
C GLY A 58 -1.44 16.04 3.80
N PHE A 59 -0.31 15.33 3.82
CA PHE A 59 -0.29 13.87 3.94
C PHE A 59 0.01 13.46 5.37
N ASN A 60 -0.73 12.48 5.90
CA ASN A 60 -0.49 11.99 7.26
C ASN A 60 0.88 11.32 7.36
N THR A 61 1.64 11.66 8.39
CA THR A 61 2.89 10.97 8.78
C THR A 61 2.77 10.22 10.10
N PHE A 62 1.58 10.16 10.68
CA PHE A 62 1.28 9.39 11.87
C PHE A 62 -0.22 9.07 11.88
N CYS A 63 -0.62 8.11 12.70
CA CYS A 63 -2.02 7.79 12.95
C CYS A 63 -2.37 8.14 14.39
N GLU A 64 -3.52 8.75 14.60
CA GLU A 64 -4.08 8.93 15.94
C GLU A 64 -4.81 7.65 16.36
N ILE A 65 -4.58 7.22 17.60
CA ILE A 65 -5.21 6.04 18.19
C ILE A 65 -6.06 6.51 19.35
N ASP A 66 -7.33 6.10 19.36
CA ASP A 66 -8.28 6.38 20.43
C ASP A 66 -8.34 5.17 21.39
N SER A 67 -8.20 5.40 22.69
CA SER A 67 -8.28 4.32 23.69
C SER A 67 -9.66 3.68 23.81
N HIS A 68 -10.70 4.33 23.29
CA HIS A 68 -12.08 3.87 23.34
C HIS A 68 -12.53 3.18 22.05
N LYS A 69 -11.73 3.24 20.97
CA LYS A 69 -12.11 2.71 19.66
C LYS A 69 -10.94 1.93 19.03
N PRO A 70 -11.17 0.72 18.50
CA PRO A 70 -10.14 -0.01 17.77
C PRO A 70 -9.60 0.80 16.59
N PHE A 71 -8.28 0.78 16.42
CA PHE A 71 -7.64 1.29 15.21
C PHE A 71 -7.59 0.19 14.15
N GLU A 72 -8.37 0.33 13.09
CA GLU A 72 -8.45 -0.65 12.01
C GLU A 72 -7.50 -0.30 10.87
N VAL A 73 -6.62 -1.23 10.52
CA VAL A 73 -5.78 -1.14 9.31
C VAL A 73 -6.23 -2.23 8.34
N LYS A 74 -6.88 -1.82 7.24
CA LYS A 74 -7.41 -2.73 6.23
C LYS A 74 -6.56 -2.66 4.96
N LEU A 75 -6.13 -3.81 4.49
CA LEU A 75 -5.31 -3.97 3.29
C LEU A 75 -5.84 -5.14 2.47
N ILE A 76 -6.04 -4.92 1.17
CA ILE A 76 -6.30 -6.00 0.21
C ILE A 76 -5.06 -6.17 -0.65
N SER A 77 -4.46 -7.35 -0.62
CA SER A 77 -3.39 -7.76 -1.53
C SER A 77 -3.89 -8.83 -2.47
N GLY A 78 -3.46 -8.77 -3.73
CA GLY A 78 -3.86 -9.72 -4.76
C GLY A 78 -2.85 -9.72 -5.90
N LEU A 79 -2.79 -10.85 -6.61
CA LEU A 79 -1.98 -11.01 -7.82
C LEU A 79 -2.89 -11.43 -8.95
N ILE A 80 -2.68 -10.85 -10.13
CA ILE A 80 -3.38 -11.23 -11.35
C ILE A 80 -2.39 -11.55 -12.46
N PRO A 81 -2.69 -12.56 -13.30
CA PRO A 81 -1.91 -12.77 -14.50
C PRO A 81 -2.12 -11.60 -15.46
N ILE A 82 -1.05 -11.18 -16.12
CA ILE A 82 -1.08 -10.15 -17.16
C ILE A 82 -0.64 -10.76 -18.50
N GLY A 83 -1.27 -10.30 -19.58
CA GLY A 83 -0.94 -10.74 -20.94
C GLY A 83 0.42 -10.24 -21.42
N LYS A 84 0.96 -10.89 -22.45
CA LYS A 84 2.18 -10.42 -23.13
C LYS A 84 1.92 -9.02 -23.70
N GLY A 85 2.79 -8.06 -23.37
CA GLY A 85 2.67 -6.68 -23.84
C GLY A 85 1.81 -5.76 -22.96
N PHE A 86 1.37 -6.21 -21.78
CA PHE A 86 0.70 -5.36 -20.80
C PHE A 86 1.55 -4.15 -20.44
N LYS A 87 1.00 -2.95 -20.64
CA LYS A 87 1.75 -1.68 -20.53
C LYS A 87 1.66 -1.03 -19.14
N GLY A 88 1.09 -1.74 -18.17
CA GLY A 88 0.86 -1.26 -16.81
C GLY A 88 -0.59 -0.82 -16.57
N VAL A 89 -0.90 -0.58 -15.30
CA VAL A 89 -2.23 -0.17 -14.85
C VAL A 89 -2.44 1.32 -15.13
N LYS A 90 -3.62 1.65 -15.64
CA LYS A 90 -4.14 3.03 -15.74
C LYS A 90 -5.02 3.34 -14.54
N ASP A 91 -5.95 2.45 -14.21
CA ASP A 91 -6.90 2.64 -13.11
C ASP A 91 -7.42 1.30 -12.55
N ILE A 92 -7.99 1.33 -11.36
CA ILE A 92 -8.70 0.20 -10.74
C ILE A 92 -10.04 0.72 -10.21
N VAL A 93 -11.14 0.27 -10.82
CA VAL A 93 -12.48 0.76 -10.51
C VAL A 93 -13.35 -0.34 -9.93
N LYS A 94 -14.24 0.02 -9.00
CA LYS A 94 -15.25 -0.92 -8.48
C LYS A 94 -16.28 -1.18 -9.57
N LYS A 95 -16.54 -2.46 -9.88
CA LYS A 95 -17.65 -2.87 -10.75
C LYS A 95 -18.91 -3.15 -9.93
N ASP A 96 -18.78 -3.99 -8.91
CA ASP A 96 -19.86 -4.40 -8.01
C ASP A 96 -19.31 -4.76 -6.61
N SER A 97 -20.13 -5.37 -5.74
CA SER A 97 -19.76 -5.74 -4.37
C SER A 97 -18.66 -6.81 -4.26
N THR A 98 -18.38 -7.53 -5.36
CA THR A 98 -17.49 -8.69 -5.39
C THR A 98 -16.38 -8.58 -6.44
N THR A 99 -16.42 -7.54 -7.28
CA THR A 99 -15.56 -7.41 -8.45
C THR A 99 -15.01 -6.01 -8.61
N VAL A 100 -13.73 -5.92 -8.95
CA VAL A 100 -13.08 -4.71 -9.49
C VAL A 100 -12.68 -4.94 -10.95
N ILE A 101 -12.58 -3.85 -11.72
CA ILE A 101 -11.99 -3.85 -13.06
C ILE A 101 -10.64 -3.15 -12.97
N ILE A 102 -9.60 -3.81 -13.45
CA ILE A 102 -8.30 -3.20 -13.71
C ILE A 102 -8.30 -2.71 -15.16
N ILE A 103 -8.15 -1.41 -15.33
CA ILE A 103 -8.03 -0.77 -16.64
C ILE A 103 -6.54 -0.65 -16.97
N GLY A 104 -6.11 -1.36 -18.02
CA GLY A 104 -4.74 -1.31 -18.53
C GLY A 104 -4.47 -0.06 -19.37
N ARG A 105 -3.21 0.35 -19.45
CA ARG A 105 -2.78 1.45 -20.34
C ARG A 105 -2.87 1.10 -21.83
N GLY A 106 -3.01 -0.18 -22.18
CA GLY A 106 -3.24 -0.65 -23.54
C GLY A 106 -4.72 -0.69 -23.94
N GLY A 107 -5.64 -0.34 -23.03
CA GLY A 107 -7.09 -0.44 -23.23
C GLY A 107 -7.68 -1.77 -22.77
N GLU A 108 -6.89 -2.64 -22.13
CA GLU A 108 -7.38 -3.87 -21.53
C GLU A 108 -8.31 -3.58 -20.35
N GLU A 109 -9.37 -4.37 -20.20
CA GLU A 109 -10.21 -4.40 -19.01
C GLU A 109 -10.18 -5.81 -18.44
N ILE A 110 -9.70 -5.94 -17.19
CA ILE A 110 -9.53 -7.22 -16.52
C ILE A 110 -10.43 -7.23 -15.29
N GLU A 111 -11.41 -8.12 -15.28
CA GLU A 111 -12.27 -8.34 -14.12
C GLU A 111 -11.57 -9.22 -13.08
N VAL A 112 -11.56 -8.76 -11.83
CA VAL A 112 -10.85 -9.42 -10.73
C VAL A 112 -11.81 -9.57 -9.55
N PRO A 113 -12.02 -10.80 -9.04
CA PRO A 113 -12.74 -11.02 -7.79
C PRO A 113 -12.04 -10.27 -6.65
N CYS A 114 -12.73 -9.29 -6.08
CA CYS A 114 -12.24 -8.44 -5.01
C CYS A 114 -13.41 -7.77 -4.31
N ASN A 115 -13.65 -8.12 -3.05
CA ASN A 115 -14.61 -7.42 -2.20
C ASN A 115 -13.98 -6.11 -1.69
N VAL A 116 -14.00 -5.06 -2.52
CA VAL A 116 -13.40 -3.76 -2.16
C VAL A 116 -14.14 -3.06 -1.02
N ASP A 117 -15.40 -3.42 -0.76
CA ASP A 117 -16.16 -2.89 0.37
C ASP A 117 -15.58 -3.33 1.72
N PHE A 118 -14.71 -4.36 1.75
CA PHE A 118 -13.89 -4.67 2.93
C PHE A 118 -13.09 -3.45 3.42
N LEU A 119 -12.64 -2.58 2.52
CA LEU A 119 -11.89 -1.36 2.88
C LEU A 119 -12.76 -0.26 3.49
N LYS A 120 -14.09 -0.35 3.38
CA LYS A 120 -14.96 0.58 4.09
C LYS A 120 -14.83 0.29 5.59
N GLY A 121 -14.68 1.36 6.37
CA GLY A 121 -14.75 1.27 7.83
C GLY A 121 -16.07 0.63 8.25
N THR A 122 -16.09 0.06 9.45
CA THR A 122 -17.33 -0.39 10.07
C THR A 122 -18.18 0.86 10.29
N VAL A 123 -19.21 1.05 9.46
CA VAL A 123 -20.21 2.11 9.70
C VAL A 123 -20.98 1.65 10.93
N GLU A 124 -20.74 2.28 12.07
CA GLU A 124 -21.73 2.30 13.16
C GLU A 124 -22.88 3.24 12.80
#